data_AF-A0A2G7M154-F1
#
_entry.id   AF-A0A2G7M154-F1
#
_cell.length_a   1.000
_cell.length_b   1.000
_cell.length_c   1.000
_cell.angle_alpha   90.00
_cell.angle_beta   90.00
_cell.angle_gamma   90.00
#
_symmetry.space_group_name_H-M   'P 1'
#
loop_
_entity.id
_entity.type
_entity.pdbx_description
1 polymer ?
#
loop_
_entity_poly.entity_id
_entity_poly.type
_entity_poly.pdbx_seq_one_letter_code
_entity_poly.pdbx_strand_id
1 'polypeptide(L)'
;MNKDILLEWDSKHSAMKNTKENYWKTYRKWRDENKSDYHDTFMGKLYDEFISVEERAIYLKYSFNTTEAVVFCSINIFYIEEHIGTYDIEFFLNGEIADDYLDFGDALLKDRIIKVKHNLKTARSAIKLGIEVSDISKITEIPLKYIEILKEKYS
;
A
#
# COMPACT_ATOMS: atom_id res chain seq x y z
N MET A 1 -10.11 -21.55 13.92
CA MET A 1 -11.14 -20.57 14.32
C MET A 1 -12.07 -20.36 13.13
N ASN A 2 -13.40 -20.24 13.34
CA ASN A 2 -14.34 -19.98 12.25
C ASN A 2 -14.14 -18.55 11.72
N LYS A 3 -14.30 -18.34 10.40
CA LYS A 3 -14.29 -17.02 9.75
C LYS A 3 -15.20 -16.03 10.48
N ASP A 4 -16.38 -16.48 10.88
CA ASP A 4 -17.39 -15.63 11.53
C ASP A 4 -16.89 -15.07 12.87
N ILE A 5 -16.12 -15.84 13.64
CA ILE A 5 -15.54 -15.41 14.91
C ILE A 5 -14.49 -14.32 14.69
N LEU A 6 -13.66 -14.46 13.64
CA LEU A 6 -12.67 -13.43 13.29
C LEU A 6 -13.34 -12.13 12.82
N LEU A 7 -14.41 -12.24 12.03
CA LEU A 7 -15.16 -11.07 11.57
C LEU A 7 -15.93 -10.38 12.70
N GLU A 8 -16.50 -11.14 13.64
CA GLU A 8 -17.12 -10.58 14.84
C GLU A 8 -16.09 -9.88 15.72
N TRP A 9 -14.92 -10.50 15.91
CA TRP A 9 -13.80 -9.90 16.63
C TRP A 9 -13.32 -8.61 15.96
N ASP A 10 -13.14 -8.62 14.63
CA ASP A 10 -12.77 -7.42 13.87
C ASP A 10 -13.82 -6.31 14.02
N SER A 11 -15.11 -6.64 13.89
CA SER A 11 -16.20 -5.68 14.09
C SER A 11 -16.16 -5.04 15.48
N LYS A 12 -15.90 -5.84 16.52
CA LYS A 12 -15.80 -5.36 17.91
C LYS A 12 -14.61 -4.43 18.13
N HIS A 13 -13.46 -4.73 17.52
CA HIS A 13 -12.21 -4.01 17.77
C HIS A 13 -11.84 -3.01 16.66
N SER A 14 -12.61 -2.95 15.58
CA SER A 14 -12.32 -2.20 14.35
C SER A 14 -10.91 -2.46 13.82
N ALA A 15 -10.43 -3.70 13.90
CA ALA A 15 -9.02 -4.03 13.73
C ALA A 15 -8.54 -3.78 12.30
N MET A 16 -9.30 -4.18 11.28
CA MET A 16 -8.97 -3.96 9.87
C MET A 16 -9.00 -2.47 9.50
N LYS A 17 -9.96 -1.72 10.05
CA LYS A 17 -10.00 -0.26 9.90
C LYS A 17 -8.73 0.38 10.50
N ASN A 18 -8.39 0.01 11.74
CA ASN A 18 -7.20 0.51 12.43
C ASN A 18 -5.92 0.12 11.67
N THR A 19 -5.90 -1.06 11.04
CA THR A 19 -4.79 -1.52 10.19
C THR A 19 -4.55 -0.58 9.02
N LYS A 20 -5.60 -0.22 8.27
CA LYS A 20 -5.50 0.74 7.16
C LYS A 20 -5.06 2.14 7.62
N GLU A 21 -5.51 2.59 8.79
CA GLU A 21 -5.15 3.91 9.33
C GLU A 21 -3.69 3.95 9.81
N ASN A 22 -3.25 2.92 10.53
CA ASN A 22 -1.88 2.82 11.03
C ASN A 22 -0.85 2.63 9.92
N TYR A 23 -1.21 1.98 8.81
CA TYR A 23 -0.35 1.90 7.63
C TYR A 23 0.22 3.26 7.25
N TRP A 24 -0.61 4.31 7.16
CA TRP A 24 -0.15 5.63 6.75
C TRP A 24 0.84 6.25 7.74
N LYS A 25 0.63 6.00 9.04
CA LYS A 25 1.55 6.46 10.10
C LYS A 25 2.88 5.74 9.99
N THR A 26 2.86 4.41 9.89
CA THR A 26 4.06 3.57 9.82
C THR A 26 4.84 3.82 8.53
N TYR A 27 4.16 3.87 7.37
CA TYR A 27 4.79 4.16 6.08
C TYR A 27 5.49 5.53 6.08
N ARG A 28 4.82 6.59 6.55
CA ARG A 28 5.43 7.93 6.60
C ARG A 28 6.62 7.98 7.54
N LYS A 29 6.50 7.37 8.72
CA LYS A 29 7.60 7.28 9.68
C LYS A 29 8.79 6.54 9.08
N TRP A 30 8.58 5.34 8.52
CA TRP A 30 9.63 4.56 7.88
C TRP A 30 10.29 5.32 6.73
N ARG A 31 9.51 5.96 5.85
CA ARG A 31 10.03 6.79 4.75
C ARG A 31 10.93 7.91 5.24
N ASP A 32 10.51 8.59 6.30
CA ASP A 32 11.20 9.79 6.80
C ASP A 32 12.48 9.42 7.59
N GLU A 33 12.48 8.28 8.29
CA GLU A 33 13.62 7.74 9.05
C GLU A 33 14.62 6.98 8.16
N ASN A 34 14.15 6.27 7.13
CA ASN A 34 14.96 5.37 6.30
C ASN A 34 15.04 5.85 4.84
N LYS A 35 15.42 7.12 4.63
CA LYS A 35 15.39 7.78 3.30
C LYS A 35 16.18 7.06 2.20
N SER A 36 17.35 6.49 2.52
CA SER A 36 18.16 5.75 1.53
C SER A 36 17.44 4.47 1.13
N ASP A 37 17.00 3.68 2.11
CA ASP A 37 16.28 2.44 1.88
C ASP A 37 14.97 2.67 1.11
N TYR A 38 14.24 3.73 1.43
CA TYR A 38 13.08 4.17 0.66
C TYR A 38 13.44 4.49 -0.80
N HIS A 39 14.52 5.24 -1.01
CA HIS A 39 14.98 5.58 -2.35
C HIS A 39 15.38 4.32 -3.13
N ASP A 40 16.06 3.38 -2.50
CA ASP A 40 16.55 2.14 -3.12
C ASP A 40 15.42 1.15 -3.40
N THR A 41 14.41 1.10 -2.53
CA THR A 41 13.21 0.26 -2.68
C THR A 41 12.38 0.72 -3.87
N PHE A 42 12.11 2.02 -3.97
CA PHE A 42 11.20 2.55 -5.00
C PHE A 42 11.91 3.23 -6.16
N MET A 43 13.24 3.18 -6.25
CA MET A 43 14.02 3.91 -7.26
C MET A 43 13.66 5.41 -7.27
N GLY A 44 13.63 6.02 -6.08
CA GLY A 44 13.24 7.41 -5.83
C GLY A 44 11.82 7.59 -5.29
N LYS A 45 11.37 8.85 -5.24
CA LYS A 45 10.11 9.23 -4.59
C LYS A 45 8.86 8.68 -5.30
N LEU A 46 7.88 8.25 -4.51
CA LEU A 46 6.49 7.97 -4.92
C LEU A 46 5.57 9.16 -4.61
N TYR A 47 4.48 9.24 -5.36
CA TYR A 47 3.38 10.15 -5.08
C TYR A 47 2.42 9.48 -4.09
N ASP A 48 2.34 9.97 -2.86
CA ASP A 48 1.51 9.36 -1.81
C ASP A 48 0.04 9.26 -2.25
N GLU A 49 -0.46 10.19 -3.06
CA GLU A 49 -1.83 10.18 -3.59
C GLU A 49 -2.12 9.04 -4.60
N PHE A 50 -1.09 8.37 -5.11
CA PHE A 50 -1.24 7.23 -6.01
C PHE A 50 -1.10 5.89 -5.29
N ILE A 51 -0.86 5.93 -3.98
CA ILE A 51 -0.83 4.75 -3.13
C ILE A 51 -2.26 4.44 -2.68
N SER A 52 -2.67 3.19 -2.86
CA SER A 52 -3.94 2.67 -2.34
C SER A 52 -3.70 1.42 -1.52
N VAL A 53 -4.60 1.16 -0.56
CA VAL A 53 -4.54 -0.05 0.28
C VAL A 53 -5.84 -0.82 0.24
N GLU A 54 -5.76 -2.14 0.20
CA GLU A 54 -6.91 -3.04 0.14
C GLU A 54 -6.80 -4.15 1.19
N GLU A 55 -7.93 -4.62 1.70
CA GLU A 55 -7.96 -5.71 2.68
C GLU A 55 -7.49 -7.00 2.03
N ARG A 56 -6.55 -7.68 2.68
CA ARG A 56 -5.98 -8.92 2.16
C ARG A 56 -6.47 -10.12 2.97
N ALA A 57 -6.29 -10.07 4.29
CA ALA A 57 -6.61 -11.20 5.16
C ALA A 57 -6.80 -10.78 6.61
N ILE A 58 -7.59 -11.58 7.33
CA ILE A 58 -7.58 -11.63 8.79
C ILE A 58 -7.39 -13.09 9.21
N TYR A 59 -6.46 -13.35 10.12
CA TYR A 59 -6.15 -14.71 10.54
C TYR A 59 -5.63 -14.77 11.98
N LEU A 60 -5.89 -15.89 12.64
CA LEU A 60 -5.34 -16.19 13.96
C LEU A 60 -4.02 -16.92 13.79
N LYS A 61 -2.98 -16.46 14.47
CA LYS A 61 -1.68 -17.12 14.54
C LYS A 61 -1.39 -17.49 16.00
N TYR A 62 -0.88 -18.69 16.20
CA TYR A 62 -0.35 -19.14 17.47
C TYR A 62 1.09 -19.60 17.25
N SER A 63 1.99 -19.22 18.14
CA SER A 63 3.38 -19.65 18.15
C SER A 63 3.64 -20.42 19.44
N PHE A 64 4.39 -21.52 19.37
CA PHE A 64 4.81 -22.25 20.57
C PHE A 64 5.71 -21.41 21.48
N ASN A 65 6.26 -20.30 20.97
CA ASN A 65 7.12 -19.39 21.71
C ASN A 65 6.34 -18.22 22.35
N THR A 66 5.05 -18.06 22.07
CA THR A 66 4.20 -17.02 22.67
C THR A 66 3.22 -17.65 23.66
N THR A 67 2.97 -16.96 24.77
CA THR A 67 2.01 -17.41 25.79
C THR A 67 0.57 -17.34 25.31
N GLU A 68 0.29 -16.48 24.33
CA GLU A 68 -1.06 -16.24 23.81
C GLU A 68 -1.09 -16.30 22.28
N ALA A 69 -2.28 -16.58 21.73
CA ALA A 69 -2.55 -16.46 20.31
C ALA A 69 -2.82 -14.99 19.96
N VAL A 70 -2.58 -14.64 18.71
CA VAL A 70 -2.70 -13.27 18.20
C VAL A 70 -3.48 -13.25 16.89
N VAL A 71 -4.16 -12.14 16.63
CA VAL A 71 -4.90 -11.91 15.39
C VAL A 71 -4.07 -11.01 14.50
N PHE A 72 -3.86 -11.42 13.26
CA PHE A 72 -3.24 -10.62 12.22
C PHE A 72 -4.31 -10.04 11.31
N CYS A 73 -4.23 -8.74 11.06
CA CYS A 73 -4.94 -8.08 9.97
C CYS A 73 -3.93 -7.61 8.94
N SER A 74 -4.15 -7.99 7.69
CA SER A 74 -3.24 -7.78 6.57
C SER A 74 -3.91 -6.96 5.48
N ILE A 75 -3.16 -6.00 4.93
CA ILE A 75 -3.55 -5.21 3.76
C ILE A 75 -2.51 -5.35 2.65
N ASN A 76 -2.98 -5.29 1.42
CA ASN A 76 -2.15 -5.11 0.23
C ASN A 76 -1.92 -3.61 0.02
N ILE A 77 -0.74 -3.25 -0.44
CA ILE A 77 -0.35 -1.89 -0.80
C ILE A 77 -0.15 -1.87 -2.31
N PHE A 78 -0.75 -0.89 -2.97
CA PHE A 78 -0.67 -0.70 -4.41
C PHE A 78 -0.15 0.70 -4.76
N TYR A 79 0.51 0.81 -5.92
CA TYR A 79 0.89 2.08 -6.53
C TYR A 79 0.48 2.09 -8.00
N ILE A 80 -0.53 2.89 -8.36
CA ILE A 80 -1.14 2.87 -9.70
C ILE A 80 -1.51 1.42 -10.09
N GLU A 81 -2.31 0.78 -9.25
CA GLU A 81 -2.81 -0.61 -9.42
C GLU A 81 -1.75 -1.72 -9.40
N GLU A 82 -0.45 -1.38 -9.38
CA GLU A 82 0.62 -2.35 -9.19
C GLU A 82 0.77 -2.70 -7.71
N HIS A 83 0.76 -3.99 -7.37
CA HIS A 83 1.03 -4.44 -6.01
C HIS A 83 2.50 -4.17 -5.64
N ILE A 84 2.73 -3.41 -4.57
CA ILE A 84 4.07 -2.99 -4.15
C ILE A 84 4.53 -3.60 -2.83
N GLY A 85 3.61 -4.16 -2.03
CA GLY A 85 3.94 -4.70 -0.73
C GLY A 85 2.72 -4.95 0.13
N THR A 86 2.97 -5.38 1.36
CA THR A 86 1.94 -5.67 2.35
C THR A 86 2.22 -4.95 3.66
N TYR A 87 1.16 -4.72 4.40
CA TYR A 87 1.26 -4.25 5.77
C TYR A 87 0.39 -5.13 6.67
N ASP A 88 0.97 -5.60 7.76
CA ASP A 88 0.33 -6.48 8.73
C ASP A 88 0.38 -5.81 10.10
N ILE A 89 -0.74 -5.85 10.84
CA ILE A 89 -0.75 -5.56 12.26
C ILE A 89 -1.08 -6.83 13.02
N GLU A 90 -0.28 -7.10 14.04
CA GLU A 90 -0.51 -8.11 15.04
C GLU A 90 -1.27 -7.50 16.22
N PHE A 91 -2.37 -8.15 16.61
CA PHE A 91 -3.20 -7.77 17.74
C PHE A 91 -3.24 -8.89 18.77
N PHE A 92 -3.19 -8.53 20.04
CA PHE A 92 -3.61 -9.42 21.11
C PHE A 92 -5.12 -9.68 21.02
N LEU A 93 -5.60 -10.78 21.64
CA LEU A 93 -7.03 -11.14 21.60
C LEU A 93 -7.95 -10.09 22.24
N ASN A 94 -7.43 -9.19 23.06
CA ASN A 94 -8.16 -8.07 23.65
C ASN A 94 -8.33 -6.86 22.69
N GLY A 95 -7.72 -6.91 21.49
CA GLY A 95 -7.76 -5.84 20.49
C GLY A 95 -6.64 -4.80 20.59
N GLU A 96 -5.73 -4.94 21.55
CA GLU A 96 -4.54 -4.09 21.63
C GLU A 96 -3.52 -4.49 20.55
N ILE A 97 -2.85 -3.50 19.97
CA ILE A 97 -1.79 -3.72 19.00
C ILE A 97 -0.57 -4.29 19.72
N ALA A 98 -0.11 -5.44 19.27
CA ALA A 98 1.10 -6.09 19.75
C ALA A 98 2.32 -5.63 18.94
N ASP A 99 2.22 -5.62 17.61
CA ASP A 99 3.30 -5.26 16.70
C ASP A 99 2.77 -4.91 15.29
N ASP A 100 3.63 -4.34 14.44
CA ASP A 100 3.32 -4.09 13.03
C ASP A 100 4.48 -4.35 12.07
N TYR A 101 4.15 -4.79 10.85
CA TYR A 101 5.11 -5.23 9.86
C TYR A 101 4.80 -4.57 8.51
N LEU A 102 5.78 -3.82 7.98
CA LEU A 102 5.72 -3.23 6.66
C LEU A 102 6.72 -3.94 5.74
N ASP A 103 6.23 -4.53 4.65
CA ASP A 103 7.07 -5.31 3.73
C ASP A 103 6.82 -4.92 2.27
N PHE A 104 7.90 -4.59 1.57
CA PHE A 104 7.92 -4.28 0.13
C PHE A 104 8.71 -5.33 -0.68
N GLY A 105 9.11 -6.44 -0.05
CA GLY A 105 10.11 -7.43 -0.46
C GLY A 105 9.80 -8.30 -1.69
N ASP A 106 9.05 -7.81 -2.67
CA ASP A 106 8.92 -8.47 -3.96
C ASP A 106 10.18 -8.24 -4.82
N ALA A 107 10.83 -9.32 -5.24
CA ALA A 107 12.01 -9.27 -6.10
C ALA A 107 11.77 -8.51 -7.42
N LEU A 108 10.54 -8.50 -7.92
CA LEU A 108 10.13 -7.82 -9.15
C LEU A 108 9.59 -6.39 -8.89
N LEU A 109 9.56 -5.92 -7.64
CA LEU A 109 9.06 -4.59 -7.30
C LEU A 109 9.76 -3.50 -8.13
N LYS A 110 11.09 -3.58 -8.22
CA LYS A 110 11.91 -2.58 -8.92
C LYS A 110 11.51 -2.44 -10.38
N ASP A 111 11.33 -3.55 -11.08
CA ASP A 111 10.96 -3.54 -12.50
C ASP A 111 9.57 -2.93 -12.72
N ARG A 112 8.59 -3.29 -11.87
CA ARG A 112 7.24 -2.73 -11.93
C ARG A 112 7.24 -1.23 -11.65
N ILE A 113 7.95 -0.78 -10.62
CA ILE A 113 8.03 0.64 -10.25
C ILE A 113 8.75 1.45 -11.33
N ILE A 114 9.82 0.92 -11.94
CA ILE A 114 10.52 1.59 -13.04
C ILE A 114 9.56 1.79 -14.22
N LYS A 115 8.79 0.77 -14.60
CA LYS A 115 7.77 0.87 -15.66
C LYS A 115 6.74 1.95 -15.34
N VAL A 116 6.15 1.91 -14.14
CA VAL A 116 5.13 2.90 -13.72
C VAL A 116 5.70 4.32 -13.74
N LYS A 117 6.92 4.54 -13.23
CA LYS A 117 7.56 5.86 -13.23
C LYS A 117 7.85 6.38 -14.63
N HIS A 118 8.30 5.50 -15.53
CA HIS A 118 8.49 5.84 -16.93
C HIS A 118 7.17 6.29 -17.55
N ASN A 119 6.10 5.51 -17.35
CA ASN A 119 4.77 5.82 -17.87
C ASN A 119 4.22 7.13 -17.31
N LEU A 120 4.44 7.40 -16.01
CA LEU A 120 4.07 8.67 -15.38
C LEU A 120 4.82 9.84 -15.98
N LYS A 121 6.13 9.70 -16.26
CA LYS A 121 6.92 10.74 -16.90
C LYS A 121 6.38 11.03 -18.31
N THR A 122 6.07 9.99 -19.08
CA THR A 122 5.45 10.13 -20.40
C THR A 122 4.09 10.81 -20.32
N ALA A 123 3.24 10.41 -19.38
CA ALA A 123 1.93 11.03 -19.15
C ALA A 123 2.06 12.53 -18.84
N ARG A 124 2.97 12.92 -17.94
CA ARG A 124 3.23 14.33 -17.61
C ARG A 124 3.67 15.15 -18.82
N SER A 125 4.57 14.60 -19.64
CA SER A 125 5.01 15.28 -20.87
C SER A 125 3.85 15.45 -21.85
N ALA A 126 3.02 14.42 -22.03
CA ALA A 126 1.86 14.46 -22.91
C ALA A 126 0.80 15.48 -22.45
N ILE A 127 0.53 15.56 -21.14
CA ILE A 127 -0.38 16.58 -20.57
C ILE A 127 0.12 18.00 -20.90
N LYS A 128 1.43 18.26 -20.75
CA LYS A 128 2.03 19.57 -21.06
C LYS A 128 1.94 19.95 -22.54
N LEU A 129 1.88 18.95 -23.42
CA LEU A 129 1.68 19.15 -24.85
C LEU A 129 0.19 19.31 -25.24
N GLY A 130 -0.71 19.29 -24.26
CA GLY A 130 -2.15 19.44 -24.49
C GLY A 130 -2.83 18.20 -25.06
N ILE A 131 -2.22 17.00 -24.89
CA ILE A 131 -2.81 15.75 -25.35
C ILE A 131 -4.01 15.39 -24.45
N GLU A 132 -5.06 14.84 -25.06
CA GLU A 132 -6.26 14.40 -24.36
C GLU A 132 -5.99 13.27 -23.36
N VAL A 133 -6.57 13.37 -22.17
CA VAL A 133 -6.33 12.45 -21.04
C VAL A 133 -6.65 10.99 -21.41
N SER A 134 -7.69 10.77 -22.21
CA SER A 134 -8.10 9.45 -22.69
C SER A 134 -7.05 8.80 -23.60
N ASP A 135 -6.37 9.58 -24.42
CA ASP A 135 -5.31 9.08 -25.31
C ASP A 135 -4.01 8.84 -24.53
N ILE A 136 -3.69 9.69 -23.56
CA ILE A 136 -2.56 9.46 -22.64
C ILE A 136 -2.75 8.15 -21.88
N SER A 137 -3.98 7.87 -21.41
CA SER A 137 -4.31 6.62 -20.71
C SER A 137 -4.00 5.40 -21.55
N LYS A 138 -4.40 5.40 -22.83
CA LYS A 138 -4.13 4.30 -23.75
C LYS A 138 -2.64 4.13 -24.05
N ILE A 139 -1.92 5.23 -24.24
CA ILE A 139 -0.48 5.20 -24.59
C ILE A 139 0.38 4.74 -23.42
N THR A 140 0.06 5.19 -22.21
CA THR A 140 0.89 4.97 -21.02
C THR A 140 0.42 3.80 -20.17
N GLU A 141 -0.71 3.19 -20.51
CA GLU A 141 -1.37 2.16 -19.70
C GLU A 141 -1.72 2.62 -18.28
N ILE A 142 -1.64 3.93 -18.00
CA ILE A 142 -2.04 4.49 -16.71
C ILE A 142 -3.56 4.68 -16.71
N PRO A 143 -4.29 4.18 -15.71
CA PRO A 143 -5.73 4.37 -15.61
C PRO A 143 -6.11 5.85 -15.61
N LEU A 144 -7.20 6.18 -16.30
CA LEU A 144 -7.71 7.54 -16.50
C LEU A 144 -7.72 8.37 -15.20
N LYS A 145 -8.24 7.77 -14.10
CA LYS A 145 -8.34 8.40 -12.78
C LYS A 145 -7.01 8.99 -12.29
N TYR A 146 -5.89 8.33 -12.55
CA TYR A 146 -4.58 8.81 -12.09
C TYR A 146 -4.03 9.91 -13.00
N ILE A 147 -4.35 9.88 -14.29
CA ILE A 147 -3.97 10.94 -15.24
C ILE A 147 -4.76 12.22 -14.95
N GLU A 148 -6.04 12.10 -14.58
CA GLU A 148 -6.84 13.24 -14.14
C GLU A 148 -6.23 13.90 -12.89
N ILE A 149 -5.88 13.12 -11.86
CA ILE A 149 -5.18 13.63 -10.68
C ILE A 149 -3.85 14.27 -11.07
N LEU A 150 -3.10 13.64 -11.97
CA LEU A 150 -1.82 14.16 -12.46
C LEU A 150 -1.99 15.52 -13.15
N LYS A 151 -3.05 15.65 -13.95
CA LYS A 151 -3.39 16.88 -14.68
C LYS A 151 -3.77 18.00 -13.70
N GLU A 152 -4.63 17.71 -12.73
CA GLU A 152 -5.10 18.71 -11.75
C GLU A 152 -3.98 19.23 -10.84
N LYS A 153 -3.05 18.35 -10.42
CA LYS A 153 -2.03 18.72 -9.42
C LYS A 153 -0.70 19.19 -9.99
N TYR A 154 -0.36 18.79 -11.22
CA TYR A 154 1.00 18.90 -11.74
C TYR A 154 1.10 19.46 -13.18
N SER A 155 0.00 19.94 -13.75
CA SER A 155 0.00 20.70 -15.02
C SER A 155 0.30 22.18 -14.80
#